data_AF-A0A1J3I2M5-F1
#
_entry.id   AF-A0A1J3I2M5-F1
#
_cell.length_a   1.000
_cell.length_b   1.000
_cell.length_c   1.000
_cell.angle_alpha   90.00
_cell.angle_beta   90.00
_cell.angle_gamma   90.00
#
_symmetry.space_group_name_H-M   'P 1'
#
loop_
_entity.id
_entity.type
_entity.pdbx_description
1 polymer ?
#
loop_
_entity_poly.entity_id
_entity_poly.type
_entity_poly.pdbx_seq_one_letter_code
_entity_poly.pdbx_strand_id
1 'polypeptide(L)'
;NPDNPGKPQLKDYQIDLKDCGPMVLDALIKIKNEMDPSLTFRRSCREGICGSCAMNIDGCNGLACLTKIESGSSETTITPLPHMFVIKDLVVDMTNFYNQYKSIEPWLKRKNPASVPGKEILQSKK
;
A
#
# COMPACT_ATOMS: atom_id res chain seq x y z
N ASN A 1 -12.94 -6.13 -11.40
CA ASN A 1 -12.39 -7.49 -11.56
C ASN A 1 -11.87 -7.63 -13.00
N PRO A 2 -10.58 -7.87 -13.24
CA PRO A 2 -10.04 -8.03 -14.59
C PRO A 2 -10.61 -9.25 -15.35
N ASP A 3 -10.98 -10.32 -14.64
CA ASP A 3 -11.52 -11.55 -15.27
C ASP A 3 -13.00 -11.42 -15.69
N ASN A 4 -13.69 -10.40 -15.16
CA ASN A 4 -15.05 -10.05 -15.55
C ASN A 4 -15.11 -8.53 -15.81
N PRO A 5 -14.70 -8.09 -17.02
CA PRO A 5 -14.51 -6.67 -17.32
C PRO A 5 -15.85 -5.92 -17.27
N GLY A 6 -15.98 -5.09 -16.25
CA GLY A 6 -17.09 -4.15 -16.05
C GLY A 6 -16.57 -2.81 -15.54
N LYS A 7 -17.45 -1.81 -15.46
CA LYS A 7 -17.08 -0.51 -14.86
C LYS A 7 -16.73 -0.71 -13.38
N PRO A 8 -15.76 0.04 -12.82
CA PRO A 8 -15.54 0.08 -11.38
C PRO A 8 -16.82 0.46 -10.65
N GLN A 9 -17.07 -0.17 -9.51
CA GLN A 9 -18.25 0.06 -8.68
C GLN A 9 -17.83 0.16 -7.22
N LEU A 10 -18.57 0.97 -6.47
CA LEU A 10 -18.51 0.95 -5.01
C LEU A 10 -19.40 -0.19 -4.50
N LYS A 11 -18.96 -0.82 -3.42
CA LYS A 11 -19.68 -1.89 -2.75
C LYS A 11 -19.62 -1.65 -1.26
N ASP A 12 -20.79 -1.69 -0.64
CA ASP A 12 -20.93 -1.41 0.78
C ASP A 12 -20.76 -2.69 1.59
N TYR A 13 -20.08 -2.57 2.72
CA TYR A 13 -19.89 -3.63 3.70
C TYR A 13 -20.21 -3.08 5.09
N GLN A 14 -21.08 -3.76 5.82
CA GLN A 14 -21.38 -3.42 7.21
C GLN A 14 -20.52 -4.27 8.14
N ILE A 15 -19.81 -3.62 9.06
CA ILE A 15 -18.91 -4.25 10.02
C ILE A 15 -19.30 -3.83 11.43
N ASP A 16 -19.41 -4.79 12.35
CA ASP A 16 -19.50 -4.49 13.77
C ASP A 16 -18.11 -4.11 14.31
N LEU A 17 -17.94 -2.83 14.65
CA LEU A 17 -16.67 -2.30 15.18
C LEU A 17 -16.31 -2.86 16.56
N LYS A 18 -17.25 -3.46 17.29
CA LYS A 18 -16.94 -4.13 18.56
C LYS A 18 -16.16 -5.43 18.37
N ASP A 19 -16.28 -6.04 17.19
CA ASP A 19 -15.62 -7.28 16.79
C ASP A 19 -14.60 -7.05 15.66
N CYS A 20 -14.05 -5.83 15.59
CA CYS A 20 -13.04 -5.44 14.61
C CYS A 20 -11.91 -4.70 15.30
N GLY A 21 -10.69 -4.86 14.78
CA GLY A 21 -9.57 -4.02 15.19
C GLY A 21 -9.81 -2.54 14.82
N PRO A 22 -9.09 -1.61 15.45
CA PRO A 22 -9.36 -0.18 15.33
C PRO A 22 -8.93 0.43 14.00
N MET A 23 -8.14 -0.28 13.18
CA MET A 23 -7.57 0.26 11.94
C MET A 23 -8.37 -0.17 10.72
N VAL A 24 -8.35 0.66 9.67
CA VAL A 24 -9.00 0.35 8.38
C VAL A 24 -8.49 -0.98 7.79
N LEU A 25 -7.21 -1.32 7.98
CA LEU A 25 -6.69 -2.61 7.55
C LEU A 25 -7.37 -3.79 8.25
N ASP A 26 -7.74 -3.65 9.53
CA ASP A 26 -8.42 -4.71 10.29
C ASP A 26 -9.80 -4.96 9.68
N ALA A 27 -10.53 -3.89 9.34
CA ALA A 27 -11.81 -3.96 8.64
C ALA A 27 -11.69 -4.64 7.27
N LEU A 28 -10.69 -4.27 6.46
CA LEU A 28 -10.46 -4.89 5.15
C LEU A 28 -10.15 -6.40 5.26
N ILE A 29 -9.38 -6.80 6.27
CA ILE A 29 -9.09 -8.21 6.54
C ILE A 29 -10.36 -8.94 6.99
N LYS A 30 -11.16 -8.34 7.88
CA LYS A 30 -12.43 -8.91 8.34
C LYS A 30 -13.41 -9.12 7.19
N ILE A 31 -13.61 -8.11 6.34
CA ILE A 31 -14.43 -8.24 5.12
C ILE A 31 -13.95 -9.41 4.28
N LYS A 32 -12.63 -9.48 4.00
CA LYS A 32 -12.09 -10.53 3.15
C LYS A 32 -12.29 -11.93 3.74
N ASN A 33 -12.11 -12.09 5.03
CA ASN A 33 -12.16 -13.39 5.69
C ASN A 33 -13.60 -13.88 5.92
N GLU A 34 -14.52 -12.97 6.23
CA GLU A 34 -15.84 -13.34 6.76
C GLU A 34 -17.00 -13.03 5.80
N MET A 35 -16.81 -12.10 4.86
CA MET A 35 -17.91 -11.59 4.03
C MET A 35 -17.67 -11.81 2.53
N ASP A 36 -16.47 -11.49 2.04
CA ASP A 36 -16.13 -11.50 0.62
C ASP A 36 -14.65 -11.86 0.36
N PRO A 37 -14.35 -13.16 0.19
CA PRO A 37 -13.00 -13.62 -0.12
C PRO A 37 -12.43 -13.08 -1.43
N SER A 38 -13.25 -12.52 -2.33
CA SER A 38 -12.78 -11.98 -3.61
C SER A 38 -12.12 -10.61 -3.50
N LEU A 39 -12.38 -9.86 -2.42
CA LEU A 39 -11.80 -8.54 -2.15
C LEU A 39 -10.27 -8.61 -2.11
N THR A 40 -9.61 -7.80 -2.95
CA THR A 40 -8.15 -7.83 -3.12
C THR A 40 -7.48 -6.50 -2.74
N PHE A 41 -6.46 -6.57 -1.89
CA PHE A 41 -5.64 -5.43 -1.48
C PHE A 41 -4.23 -5.88 -1.09
N ARG A 42 -3.25 -4.97 -1.09
CA ARG A 42 -1.87 -5.25 -0.64
C ARG A 42 -1.70 -4.91 0.85
N ARG A 43 -1.01 -5.79 1.59
CA ARG A 43 -0.65 -5.58 3.00
C ARG A 43 0.56 -6.45 3.40
N SER A 44 1.31 -6.03 4.42
CA SER A 44 2.36 -6.87 5.01
C SER A 44 2.60 -6.57 6.49
N CYS A 45 3.26 -5.45 6.81
CA CYS A 45 3.88 -5.23 8.12
C CYS A 45 2.90 -4.97 9.27
N ARG A 46 1.76 -4.29 9.02
CA ARG A 46 0.77 -3.85 10.03
C ARG A 46 1.20 -2.68 10.93
N GLU A 47 2.49 -2.33 10.97
CA GLU A 47 2.98 -1.13 11.69
C GLU A 47 3.44 0.05 10.80
N GLY A 48 3.02 0.09 9.53
CA GLY A 48 3.28 1.23 8.64
C GLY A 48 4.69 1.34 8.05
N ILE A 49 5.60 0.40 8.32
CA ILE A 49 6.98 0.48 7.83
C ILE A 49 7.15 0.09 6.35
N CYS A 50 6.35 -0.85 5.83
CA CYS A 50 6.55 -1.40 4.48
C CYS A 50 5.90 -0.60 3.34
N GLY A 51 4.99 0.33 3.65
CA GLY A 51 4.23 1.10 2.65
C GLY A 51 3.26 0.32 1.75
N SER A 52 3.11 -1.00 1.92
CA SER A 52 2.33 -1.84 0.98
C SER A 52 0.82 -1.58 0.97
N CYS A 53 0.25 -1.09 2.08
CA CYS A 53 -1.19 -0.85 2.23
C CYS A 53 -1.60 0.61 1.96
N ALA A 54 -0.86 1.28 1.09
CA ALA A 54 -1.18 2.63 0.64
C ALA A 54 -2.45 2.61 -0.23
N MET A 55 -3.42 3.44 0.12
CA MET A 55 -4.70 3.61 -0.58
C MET A 55 -5.31 4.98 -0.24
N ASN A 56 -6.43 5.32 -0.87
CA ASN A 56 -7.17 6.54 -0.56
C ASN A 56 -8.33 6.18 0.39
N ILE A 57 -8.40 6.86 1.53
CA ILE A 57 -9.37 6.65 2.60
C ILE A 57 -10.00 8.01 2.89
N ASP A 58 -11.31 8.12 2.67
CA ASP A 58 -12.08 9.37 2.82
C ASP A 58 -11.47 10.55 2.06
N GLY A 59 -11.04 10.29 0.82
CA GLY A 59 -10.43 11.29 -0.05
C GLY A 59 -8.94 11.54 0.23
N CYS A 60 -8.39 11.02 1.32
CA CYS A 60 -7.00 11.24 1.72
C CYS A 60 -6.12 10.00 1.48
N ASN A 61 -4.93 10.19 0.91
CA ASN A 61 -3.97 9.10 0.74
C ASN A 61 -3.33 8.75 2.09
N GLY A 62 -3.40 7.48 2.49
CA GLY A 62 -2.89 7.00 3.76
C GLY A 62 -2.52 5.52 3.74
N LEU A 63 -1.99 5.06 4.88
CA LEU A 63 -1.70 3.64 5.10
C LEU A 63 -2.85 3.02 5.90
N ALA A 64 -3.55 2.05 5.32
CA ALA A 64 -4.72 1.44 5.99
C ALA A 64 -4.40 0.86 7.37
N CYS A 65 -3.15 0.42 7.62
CA CYS A 65 -2.74 -0.10 8.92
C CYS A 65 -2.50 0.97 10.00
N LEU A 66 -2.43 2.25 9.63
CA LEU A 66 -2.26 3.37 10.56
C LEU A 66 -3.48 4.31 10.60
N THR A 67 -4.40 4.16 9.63
CA THR A 67 -5.65 4.93 9.63
C THR A 67 -6.67 4.28 10.54
N LYS A 68 -7.10 5.00 11.58
CA LYS A 68 -8.15 4.56 12.50
C LYS A 68 -9.53 4.65 11.85
N ILE A 69 -10.42 3.75 12.23
CA ILE A 69 -11.84 3.83 11.89
C ILE A 69 -12.50 4.81 12.87
N GLU A 70 -13.19 5.83 12.36
CA GLU A 70 -13.89 6.81 13.18
C GLU A 70 -15.24 6.24 13.65
N SER A 71 -15.45 6.17 14.97
CA SER A 71 -16.66 5.61 15.59
C SER A 71 -17.92 6.50 15.47
N GLY A 72 -17.82 7.64 14.80
CA GLY A 72 -18.91 8.59 14.58
C GLY A 72 -19.17 8.98 13.13
N SER A 73 -18.37 8.49 12.17
CA SER A 73 -18.67 8.67 10.75
C SER A 73 -19.78 7.69 10.33
N SER A 74 -20.67 8.13 9.45
CA SER A 74 -21.72 7.26 8.90
C SER A 74 -21.14 6.21 7.95
N GLU A 75 -20.12 6.59 7.17
CA GLU A 75 -19.47 5.72 6.19
C GLU A 75 -17.98 6.12 6.01
N THR A 76 -17.14 5.15 5.68
CA THR A 76 -15.74 5.36 5.26
C THR A 76 -15.59 4.86 3.83
N THR A 77 -15.21 5.74 2.92
CA THR A 77 -14.99 5.41 1.50
C THR A 77 -13.53 5.07 1.26
N ILE A 78 -13.29 3.88 0.70
CA ILE A 78 -11.95 3.40 0.37
C ILE A 78 -11.83 3.23 -1.14
N THR A 79 -10.83 3.88 -1.73
CA THR A 79 -10.52 3.75 -3.15
C THR A 79 -9.02 3.46 -3.36
N PRO A 80 -8.61 2.95 -4.54
CA PRO A 80 -7.20 2.75 -4.84
C PRO A 80 -6.44 4.08 -4.83
N LEU A 81 -5.10 4.02 -4.86
CA LEU A 81 -4.30 5.24 -5.02
C LEU A 81 -4.72 6.01 -6.29
N PRO A 82 -4.94 7.34 -6.18
CA PRO A 82 -5.42 8.14 -7.30
C PRO A 82 -4.38 8.24 -8.41
N HIS A 83 -4.83 8.44 -9.65
CA HIS A 83 -3.98 8.57 -10.85
C HIS A 83 -3.10 7.35 -11.16
N MET A 84 -3.44 6.16 -10.66
CA MET A 84 -2.73 4.92 -10.96
C MET A 84 -3.63 3.95 -11.72
N PHE A 85 -3.04 3.12 -12.58
CA PHE A 85 -3.78 2.04 -13.24
C PHE A 85 -4.14 0.95 -12.23
N VAL A 86 -5.43 0.61 -12.14
CA VAL A 86 -5.92 -0.43 -11.22
C VAL A 86 -5.76 -1.79 -11.90
N ILE A 87 -5.09 -2.73 -11.22
CA ILE A 87 -4.96 -4.13 -11.65
C ILE A 87 -6.21 -4.91 -11.23
N LYS A 88 -6.55 -4.84 -9.93
CA LYS A 88 -7.74 -5.47 -9.36
C LYS A 88 -8.08 -4.80 -8.02
N ASP A 89 -9.35 -4.44 -7.83
CA ASP A 89 -9.89 -3.85 -6.60
C ASP A 89 -8.99 -2.70 -6.09
N LEU A 90 -8.37 -2.83 -4.92
CA LEU A 90 -7.50 -1.79 -4.32
C LEU A 90 -6.01 -1.94 -4.72
N VAL A 91 -5.68 -2.85 -5.64
CA VAL A 91 -4.32 -3.09 -6.11
C VAL A 91 -4.04 -2.31 -7.39
N VAL A 92 -3.07 -1.40 -7.32
CA VAL A 92 -2.61 -0.59 -8.44
C VAL A 92 -1.28 -1.09 -9.03
N ASP A 93 -1.03 -0.74 -10.28
CA ASP A 93 0.25 -0.93 -10.95
C ASP A 93 1.29 0.09 -10.44
N MET A 94 2.35 -0.43 -9.83
CA MET A 94 3.46 0.37 -9.26
C MET A 94 4.69 0.40 -10.19
N THR A 95 4.61 -0.18 -11.39
CA THR A 95 5.74 -0.34 -12.32
C THR A 95 6.37 1.00 -12.66
N ASN A 96 5.56 2.01 -13.01
CA ASN A 96 6.08 3.34 -13.33
C ASN A 96 6.81 3.98 -12.15
N PHE A 97 6.25 3.89 -10.94
CA PHE A 97 6.87 4.41 -9.72
C PHE A 97 8.26 3.80 -9.48
N TYR A 98 8.39 2.48 -9.58
CA TYR A 98 9.67 1.80 -9.39
C TYR A 98 10.68 2.11 -10.50
N ASN A 99 10.21 2.25 -11.75
CA ASN A 99 11.08 2.64 -12.87
C ASN A 99 11.65 4.05 -12.69
N GLN A 100 10.84 5.00 -12.22
CA GLN A 100 11.31 6.35 -11.89
C GLN A 100 12.33 6.32 -10.75
N TYR A 101 12.07 5.57 -9.68
CA TYR A 101 13.03 5.40 -8.58
C TYR A 101 14.36 4.77 -9.06
N LYS A 102 14.31 3.79 -9.96
CA LYS A 102 15.51 3.17 -10.52
C LYS A 102 16.32 4.14 -11.38
N SER A 103 15.66 5.02 -12.13
CA SER A 103 16.32 5.95 -13.08
C SER A 103 17.25 6.98 -12.43
N ILE A 104 17.03 7.29 -11.15
CA ILE A 104 17.89 8.22 -10.40
C ILE A 104 19.13 7.55 -9.81
N GLU A 105 19.30 6.25 -10.03
CA GLU A 105 20.42 5.44 -9.54
C GLU A 105 20.69 5.65 -8.04
N PRO A 106 19.75 5.28 -7.14
CA PRO A 106 19.77 5.64 -5.73
C PRO A 106 20.75 4.79 -4.91
N TRP A 107 22.02 4.78 -5.31
CA TRP A 107 23.13 4.10 -4.65
C TRP A 107 24.38 4.97 -4.66
N LEU A 108 25.36 4.63 -3.81
CA LEU A 108 26.60 5.39 -3.71
C LEU A 108 27.44 5.24 -5.00
N LYS A 109 27.70 6.37 -5.67
CA LYS A 109 28.60 6.45 -6.83
C LYS A 109 29.86 7.20 -6.45
N ARG A 110 31.03 6.58 -6.63
CA ARG A 110 32.33 7.21 -6.39
C ARG A 110 32.91 7.68 -7.73
N LYS A 111 33.58 8.84 -7.73
CA LYS A 111 34.35 9.31 -8.90
C LYS A 111 35.52 8.38 -9.21
N ASN A 112 36.19 7.91 -8.17
CA ASN A 112 37.32 6.99 -8.28
C ASN A 112 36.89 5.57 -7.87
N PRO A 113 37.15 4.55 -8.70
CA PRO A 113 36.83 3.17 -8.39
C PRO A 113 37.65 2.67 -7.18
N ALA A 114 37.18 1.59 -6.55
CA ALA A 114 37.98 0.89 -5.55
C ALA A 114 39.30 0.40 -6.19
N SER A 115 40.42 0.53 -5.48
CA SER A 115 41.70 -0.01 -5.96
C SER A 115 41.67 -1.53 -6.11
N VAL A 116 40.77 -2.21 -5.39
CA VAL A 116 40.53 -3.65 -5.47
C VAL A 116 39.02 -3.91 -5.55
N PRO A 117 38.52 -4.58 -6.60
CA PRO A 117 37.11 -4.98 -6.71
C PRO A 117 36.68 -5.87 -5.54
N GLY A 118 35.49 -5.62 -4.99
CA GLY A 118 34.92 -6.43 -3.89
C GLY A 118 35.52 -6.19 -2.50
N LYS A 119 36.55 -5.34 -2.38
CA LYS A 119 37.11 -4.97 -1.07
C LYS A 119 36.33 -3.82 -0.45
N GLU A 120 36.00 -3.95 0.83
CA GLU A 120 35.39 -2.86 1.62
C GLU A 120 36.28 -1.61 1.60
N ILE A 121 35.65 -0.44 1.48
CA ILE A 121 36.32 0.85 1.55
C ILE A 121 35.91 1.54 2.85
N LEU A 122 36.84 1.61 3.79
CA LEU A 122 36.64 2.25 5.09
C LEU A 122 36.22 3.72 4.92
N GLN A 123 35.10 4.09 5.56
CA GLN A 123 34.56 5.46 5.58
C GLN A 123 35.03 6.28 6.80
N SER A 124 35.83 5.68 7.69
CA SER A 124 36.38 6.36 8.87
C SER A 124 37.39 7.46 8.49
N LYS A 125 37.48 8.50 9.34
CA LYS A 125 38.51 9.52 9.19
C LYS A 125 39.90 8.89 9.33
N LYS A 126 40.82 9.29 8.43
CA LYS A 126 42.26 9.17 8.67
C LYS A 126 42.70 10.14 9.76
#